data_AF-A0A3N4J545-F1
#
_entry.id   AF-A0A3N4J545-F1
#
_cell.length_a   1.000
_cell.length_b   1.000
_cell.length_c   1.000
_cell.angle_alpha   90.00
_cell.angle_beta   90.00
_cell.angle_gamma   90.00
#
_symmetry.space_group_name_H-M   'P 1'
#
loop_
_entity.id
_entity.type
_entity.pdbx_description
1 polymer ?
#
loop_
_entity_poly.entity_id
_entity_poly.type
_entity_poly.pdbx_seq_one_letter_code
_entity_poly.pdbx_strand_id
1 'polypeptide(L)'
;MESRAKISTFSASTSANIANDPLENILRARSSNGTAQNHQGQSNGEAHLKPAPTRFESETSSVLSSGRSTPVPEDAPPSAHSIQHARRERRRRMFPTVDYESRVSHFDPQSQHRDFRGFFTLFWIGLFIMVLTTALRNLKDTRRVLRTSIFSMFTKAPLELAIADLFMFLSTIVCLPLQQAFSTDKWSWGGGGYMLHHALQAIWLAAWVYLPFHLEWQWTHQVFFTLHSLTMLMKMHSYSFYCGHLSECHKRLRALDENNTNVEPAEDTDLRETLAFEVTSPSGRVTYPQNLTLYNFVDYLFCPTLCYELSYPRTDRVRWGQVAEKAAAVFGCIFLLTVTSEEFILPIMTEAATRLEGVNAYSDIALILLENISLLLFPFMVTFLLVFLVIFEYLLGAFAEITCFADRHFYSDWWNSTDWLEFSREWNVPVHRFLQRHVYGASRRHMSRPIATLTTFLISALAHELVMFCITKKLRGYGFVCQMLQLPIIVVQRTEFMKSQKTFNNIMFWSSMIWGLSMISALYVLI
;
A
#
# COMPACT_ATOMS: atom_id res chain seq x y z
N MET A 1 -48.84 46.88 5.07
CA MET A 1 -47.87 47.97 5.27
C MET A 1 -46.54 47.45 4.74
N GLU A 2 -46.26 47.71 3.47
CA GLU A 2 -45.08 47.26 2.73
C GLU A 2 -44.69 48.35 1.71
N SER A 3 -43.38 48.43 1.45
CA SER A 3 -42.71 49.05 0.29
C SER A 3 -42.40 50.56 0.28
N ARG A 4 -41.10 50.88 0.30
CA ARG A 4 -40.44 52.10 -0.25
C ARG A 4 -39.03 51.68 -0.71
N ALA A 5 -38.72 51.70 -2.02
CA ALA A 5 -38.23 52.80 -2.89
C ALA A 5 -36.68 52.85 -2.95
N LYS A 6 -35.99 52.47 -4.05
CA LYS A 6 -35.73 53.08 -5.40
C LYS A 6 -34.76 54.29 -5.41
N ILE A 7 -34.02 54.41 -6.54
CA ILE A 7 -33.16 55.52 -7.10
C ILE A 7 -31.66 55.08 -7.15
N SER A 8 -30.83 55.21 -8.21
CA SER A 8 -30.88 55.83 -9.56
C SER A 8 -29.80 55.24 -10.50
N THR A 9 -30.07 55.30 -11.82
CA THR A 9 -29.17 55.16 -12.98
C THR A 9 -29.13 56.46 -13.79
N PHE A 10 -28.01 56.74 -14.50
CA PHE A 10 -27.79 57.53 -15.75
C PHE A 10 -26.31 58.00 -15.74
N SER A 11 -25.48 58.17 -16.80
CA SER A 11 -25.43 57.88 -18.24
C SER A 11 -24.09 58.43 -18.77
N ALA A 12 -23.52 57.90 -19.86
CA ALA A 12 -23.15 58.67 -21.07
C ALA A 12 -22.18 57.89 -22.00
N SER A 13 -22.57 57.82 -23.27
CA SER A 13 -21.80 57.40 -24.45
C SER A 13 -21.34 58.64 -25.24
N THR A 14 -20.31 58.51 -26.10
CA THR A 14 -20.33 58.81 -27.58
C THR A 14 -18.92 59.06 -28.16
N SER A 15 -18.47 58.11 -29.00
CA SER A 15 -17.92 58.13 -30.37
C SER A 15 -16.94 59.18 -30.96
N ALA A 16 -15.97 58.64 -31.74
CA ALA A 16 -15.38 59.06 -33.05
C ALA A 16 -13.82 59.14 -33.04
N ASN A 17 -13.00 58.84 -34.06
CA ASN A 17 -13.01 57.98 -35.27
C ASN A 17 -11.57 57.99 -35.90
N ILE A 18 -11.11 56.86 -36.48
CA ILE A 18 -10.26 56.68 -37.72
C ILE A 18 -8.76 57.09 -37.75
N ALA A 19 -7.85 56.11 -37.94
CA ALA A 19 -6.97 55.95 -39.12
C ALA A 19 -6.13 54.63 -39.10
N ASN A 20 -6.02 54.01 -40.29
CA ASN A 20 -5.47 52.69 -40.70
C ASN A 20 -3.92 52.57 -40.59
N ASP A 21 -3.35 51.45 -40.08
CA ASP A 21 -2.76 50.26 -40.78
C ASP A 21 -1.27 50.48 -41.21
N PRO A 22 -0.34 49.53 -41.52
CA PRO A 22 -0.35 48.05 -41.51
C PRO A 22 0.95 47.35 -40.99
N LEU A 23 0.87 46.26 -40.20
CA LEU A 23 1.99 45.28 -40.08
C LEU A 23 1.59 43.92 -39.46
N GLU A 24 0.31 43.55 -39.53
CA GLU A 24 -0.23 42.30 -38.94
C GLU A 24 -0.44 41.19 -39.99
N ASN A 25 0.41 41.14 -41.03
CA ASN A 25 0.26 40.20 -42.14
C ASN A 25 1.51 39.37 -42.47
N ILE A 26 2.29 38.97 -41.46
CA ILE A 26 3.39 38.00 -41.64
C ILE A 26 3.30 36.89 -40.58
N LEU A 27 2.20 36.14 -40.63
CA LEU A 27 2.20 34.74 -40.23
C LEU A 27 1.70 33.90 -41.41
N ARG A 28 2.41 32.80 -41.66
CA ARG A 28 2.11 31.64 -42.53
C ARG A 28 2.64 31.69 -43.96
N ALA A 29 3.77 30.99 -44.17
CA ALA A 29 3.78 29.84 -45.06
C ALA A 29 5.04 28.98 -44.84
N ARG A 30 4.82 27.67 -44.63
CA ARG A 30 5.37 26.54 -45.41
C ARG A 30 5.98 25.41 -44.55
N SER A 31 5.40 24.22 -44.71
CA SER A 31 5.90 22.93 -44.26
C SER A 31 6.94 22.36 -45.23
N SER A 32 7.83 21.47 -44.74
CA SER A 32 8.15 20.19 -45.39
C SER A 32 9.09 19.31 -44.54
N ASN A 33 8.87 18.00 -44.66
CA ASN A 33 9.50 16.84 -44.01
C ASN A 33 11.02 16.71 -44.14
N GLY A 34 11.62 15.86 -43.29
CA GLY A 34 12.93 15.23 -43.52
C GLY A 34 13.40 14.30 -42.39
N THR A 35 13.35 13.00 -42.63
CA THR A 35 13.84 11.84 -41.86
C THR A 35 15.38 11.73 -41.82
N ALA A 36 15.97 11.21 -40.74
CA ALA A 36 17.20 10.37 -40.76
C ALA A 36 17.50 9.68 -39.41
N GLN A 37 17.90 8.41 -39.49
CA GLN A 37 18.28 7.46 -38.43
C GLN A 37 19.80 7.45 -38.12
N ASN A 38 20.17 6.70 -37.05
CA ASN A 38 21.43 5.96 -36.78
C ASN A 38 22.63 6.76 -36.20
N HIS A 39 23.55 6.23 -35.36
CA HIS A 39 23.93 4.86 -34.93
C HIS A 39 24.68 4.87 -33.56
N GLN A 40 24.94 3.66 -33.05
CA GLN A 40 25.64 3.19 -31.84
C GLN A 40 27.10 3.65 -31.62
N GLY A 41 27.59 3.51 -30.38
CA GLY A 41 29.01 3.36 -30.04
C GLY A 41 29.26 2.94 -28.58
N GLN A 42 29.80 1.73 -28.38
CA GLN A 42 30.13 1.04 -27.11
C GLN A 42 31.54 1.36 -26.57
N SER A 43 31.65 1.27 -25.23
CA SER A 43 32.70 0.67 -24.38
C SER A 43 34.19 1.12 -24.44
N ASN A 44 34.73 1.49 -23.26
CA ASN A 44 35.76 0.79 -22.45
C ASN A 44 36.81 1.73 -21.82
N GLY A 45 37.19 1.43 -20.56
CA GLY A 45 38.49 1.79 -19.98
C GLY A 45 38.47 2.28 -18.52
N GLU A 46 38.71 1.37 -17.58
CA GLU A 46 39.02 1.64 -16.17
C GLU A 46 40.38 2.35 -15.98
N ALA A 47 40.48 3.27 -15.00
CA ALA A 47 41.59 3.32 -14.05
C ALA A 47 41.35 4.36 -12.92
N HIS A 48 41.57 3.90 -11.69
CA HIS A 48 41.50 4.62 -10.41
C HIS A 48 42.42 5.86 -10.28
N LEU A 49 41.96 6.91 -9.58
CA LEU A 49 42.67 7.60 -8.47
C LEU A 49 41.72 8.58 -7.72
N LYS A 50 41.90 8.68 -6.39
CA LYS A 50 41.07 9.38 -5.37
C LYS A 50 41.11 10.93 -5.47
N PRO A 51 40.20 11.67 -4.77
CA PRO A 51 39.66 12.94 -5.25
C PRO A 51 40.45 14.18 -4.82
N ALA A 52 40.61 15.11 -5.76
CA ALA A 52 40.95 16.52 -5.50
C ALA A 52 39.65 17.36 -5.56
N PRO A 53 39.55 18.51 -4.86
CA PRO A 53 38.31 19.24 -4.71
C PRO A 53 37.90 19.86 -6.04
N THR A 54 36.87 19.31 -6.68
CA THR A 54 36.31 19.84 -7.92
C THR A 54 35.55 21.13 -7.64
N ARG A 55 36.24 22.23 -7.93
CA ARG A 55 35.64 23.52 -8.23
C ARG A 55 34.68 23.30 -9.40
N PHE A 56 33.38 23.49 -9.20
CA PHE A 56 32.38 23.46 -10.26
C PHE A 56 32.72 24.55 -11.30
N GLU A 57 33.44 24.18 -12.35
CA GLU A 57 33.48 24.95 -13.58
C GLU A 57 32.15 24.74 -14.29
N SER A 58 31.38 25.82 -14.39
CA SER A 58 30.10 25.86 -15.09
C SER A 58 30.31 25.66 -16.60
N GLU A 59 30.13 24.43 -17.08
CA GLU A 59 30.07 24.09 -18.51
C GLU A 59 28.78 24.58 -19.21
N THR A 60 27.88 25.30 -18.54
CA THR A 60 26.58 25.73 -19.09
C THR A 60 26.63 27.02 -19.92
N SER A 61 27.79 27.63 -20.12
CA SER A 61 27.88 28.91 -20.86
C SER A 61 27.75 28.80 -22.39
N SER A 62 27.72 27.60 -22.97
CA SER A 62 27.69 27.41 -24.43
C SER A 62 26.29 27.29 -25.04
N VAL A 63 25.23 27.06 -24.25
CA VAL A 63 23.91 26.65 -24.79
C VAL A 63 22.93 27.82 -25.04
N LEU A 64 23.22 29.04 -24.57
CA LEU A 64 22.35 30.22 -24.76
C LEU A 64 22.80 31.19 -25.87
N SER A 65 23.72 30.78 -26.74
CA SER A 65 24.23 31.61 -27.85
C SER A 65 23.63 31.28 -29.23
N SER A 66 22.39 30.79 -29.30
CA SER A 66 21.71 30.51 -30.58
C SER A 66 20.79 31.64 -31.08
N GLY A 67 20.73 32.77 -30.37
CA GLY A 67 20.11 33.99 -30.89
C GLY A 67 21.06 34.68 -31.88
N ARG A 68 20.75 34.64 -33.17
CA ARG A 68 21.47 35.36 -34.24
C ARG A 68 21.52 36.85 -33.90
N SER A 69 22.60 37.32 -33.27
CA SER A 69 22.76 38.73 -32.91
C SER A 69 22.87 39.54 -34.19
N THR A 70 21.87 40.38 -34.49
CA THR A 70 21.98 41.36 -35.56
C THR A 70 23.19 42.26 -35.31
N PRO A 71 24.09 42.45 -36.29
CA PRO A 71 25.21 43.36 -36.14
C PRO A 71 24.67 44.78 -35.89
N VAL A 72 25.24 45.46 -34.90
CA VAL A 72 24.89 46.85 -34.56
C VAL A 72 25.42 47.75 -35.69
N PRO A 73 24.60 48.66 -36.28
CA PRO A 73 25.03 49.59 -37.32
C PRO A 73 26.19 50.49 -36.87
N GLU A 74 27.04 50.95 -37.80
CA GLU A 74 28.21 51.81 -37.50
C GLU A 74 27.83 53.19 -36.95
N ASP A 75 26.62 53.69 -37.27
CA ASP A 75 26.08 54.96 -36.78
C ASP A 75 25.38 54.84 -35.41
N ALA A 76 25.44 53.66 -34.76
CA ALA A 76 24.80 53.48 -33.47
C ALA A 76 25.54 54.25 -32.36
N PRO A 77 24.82 54.71 -31.31
CA PRO A 77 25.46 55.40 -30.20
C PRO A 77 26.54 54.51 -29.56
N PRO A 78 27.65 55.10 -29.05
CA PRO A 78 28.76 54.33 -28.45
C PRO A 78 28.32 53.36 -27.36
N SER A 79 27.22 53.67 -26.67
CA SER A 79 26.59 52.80 -25.69
C SER A 79 26.13 51.46 -26.29
N ALA A 80 25.61 51.43 -27.52
CA ALA A 80 25.17 50.20 -28.18
C ALA A 80 26.34 49.25 -28.50
N HIS A 81 27.47 49.80 -28.99
CA HIS A 81 28.70 49.04 -29.18
C HIS A 81 29.27 48.53 -27.83
N SER A 82 29.23 49.37 -26.79
CA SER A 82 29.66 48.98 -25.44
C SER A 82 28.80 47.87 -24.82
N ILE A 83 27.47 47.90 -25.04
CA ILE A 83 26.53 46.86 -24.58
C ILE A 83 26.75 45.56 -25.35
N GLN A 84 27.07 45.62 -26.66
CA GLN A 84 27.42 44.43 -27.44
C GLN A 84 28.72 43.79 -26.97
N HIS A 85 29.75 44.61 -26.68
CA HIS A 85 31.00 44.16 -26.08
C HIS A 85 30.77 43.55 -24.68
N ALA A 86 29.97 44.20 -23.83
CA ALA A 86 29.61 43.70 -22.51
C ALA A 86 28.75 42.42 -22.53
N ARG A 87 27.93 42.21 -23.58
CA ARG A 87 27.19 40.96 -23.81
C ARG A 87 28.13 39.79 -24.16
N ARG A 88 29.25 40.07 -24.85
CA ARG A 88 30.30 39.08 -25.15
C ARG A 88 31.19 38.79 -23.93
N GLU A 89 31.48 39.81 -23.13
CA GLU A 89 32.32 39.71 -21.92
C GLU A 89 31.49 39.57 -20.61
N ARG A 90 30.63 38.55 -20.52
CA ARG A 90 29.80 38.29 -19.30
C ARG A 90 30.60 38.04 -18.00
N ARG A 91 31.93 37.97 -18.06
CA ARG A 91 32.81 37.45 -16.98
C ARG A 91 33.16 38.45 -15.87
N ARG A 92 32.75 39.73 -15.95
CA ARG A 92 33.16 40.77 -14.96
C ARG A 92 32.00 41.61 -14.46
N ARG A 93 30.94 40.98 -13.95
CA ARG A 93 29.90 41.70 -13.21
C ARG A 93 30.31 41.83 -11.75
N MET A 94 30.14 43.03 -11.19
CA MET A 94 30.37 43.34 -9.76
C MET A 94 29.48 42.47 -8.85
N PHE A 95 28.29 42.12 -9.33
CA PHE A 95 27.39 41.18 -8.67
C PHE A 95 27.34 39.86 -9.46
N PRO A 96 27.43 38.70 -8.78
CA PRO A 96 27.16 37.41 -9.40
C PRO A 96 25.80 37.44 -10.10
N THR A 97 25.72 36.92 -11.32
CA THR A 97 24.42 36.80 -11.99
C THR A 97 23.70 35.61 -11.37
N VAL A 98 22.53 35.86 -10.81
CA VAL A 98 21.62 34.80 -10.39
C VAL A 98 20.86 34.34 -11.64
N ASP A 99 21.06 33.08 -12.02
CA ASP A 99 20.31 32.49 -13.12
C ASP A 99 18.90 32.14 -12.64
N TYR A 100 17.93 32.94 -13.06
CA TYR A 100 16.52 32.69 -12.83
C TYR A 100 15.98 31.76 -13.91
N GLU A 101 15.40 30.65 -13.46
CA GLU A 101 14.74 29.67 -14.31
C GLU A 101 13.26 29.62 -13.95
N SER A 102 12.41 29.31 -14.93
CA SER A 102 11.00 29.00 -14.66
C SER A 102 10.93 27.63 -13.97
N ARG A 103 10.75 27.64 -12.65
CA ARG A 103 10.60 26.44 -11.81
C ARG A 103 9.51 26.64 -10.78
N VAL A 104 8.75 25.57 -10.52
CA VAL A 104 7.71 25.55 -9.48
C VAL A 104 8.32 25.22 -8.11
N SER A 105 7.58 25.54 -7.04
CA SER A 105 7.96 25.16 -5.68
C SER A 105 8.07 23.63 -5.52
N HIS A 106 8.87 23.14 -4.59
CA HIS A 106 8.97 21.70 -4.31
C HIS A 106 7.66 21.08 -3.78
N PHE A 107 6.80 21.88 -3.14
CA PHE A 107 5.47 21.44 -2.69
C PHE A 107 4.37 21.70 -3.73
N ASP A 108 4.72 22.25 -4.88
CA ASP A 108 3.75 22.40 -5.97
C ASP A 108 3.37 21.00 -6.49
N PRO A 109 2.08 20.68 -6.69
CA PRO A 109 1.65 19.40 -7.27
C PRO A 109 2.28 19.08 -8.63
N GLN A 110 2.75 20.09 -9.38
CA GLN A 110 3.43 19.92 -10.67
C GLN A 110 4.94 19.70 -10.53
N SER A 111 5.48 19.76 -9.31
CA SER A 111 6.90 19.53 -9.05
C SER A 111 7.30 18.08 -9.29
N GLN A 112 8.48 17.88 -9.88
CA GLN A 112 9.07 16.54 -10.04
C GLN A 112 9.89 16.11 -8.81
N HIS A 113 10.05 17.00 -7.82
CA HIS A 113 10.84 16.70 -6.63
C HIS A 113 10.09 15.77 -5.69
N ARG A 114 10.73 14.66 -5.29
CA ARG A 114 10.11 13.59 -4.48
C ARG A 114 10.94 13.15 -3.27
N ASP A 115 12.07 13.81 -2.98
CA ASP A 115 12.91 13.44 -1.83
C ASP A 115 12.43 14.14 -0.56
N PHE A 116 11.78 13.38 0.32
CA PHE A 116 11.28 13.85 1.60
C PHE A 116 11.91 13.12 2.79
N ARG A 117 13.14 12.59 2.64
CA ARG A 117 13.85 11.87 3.70
C ARG A 117 13.97 12.66 5.02
N GLY A 118 14.05 13.99 4.93
CA GLY A 118 14.08 14.88 6.10
C GLY A 118 12.83 14.75 6.97
N PHE A 119 11.64 14.69 6.38
CA PHE A 119 10.38 14.52 7.12
C PHE A 119 10.28 13.15 7.77
N PHE A 120 10.76 12.10 7.09
CA PHE A 120 10.83 10.76 7.68
C PHE A 120 11.75 10.74 8.92
N THR A 121 12.89 11.42 8.87
CA THR A 121 13.80 11.54 10.02
C THR A 121 13.16 12.35 11.15
N LEU A 122 12.48 13.46 10.81
CA LEU A 122 11.77 14.30 11.77
C LEU A 122 10.65 13.54 12.50
N PHE A 123 9.92 12.66 11.81
CA PHE A 123 8.92 11.80 12.41
C PHE A 123 9.51 10.94 13.55
N TRP A 124 10.65 10.28 13.32
CA TRP A 124 11.32 9.49 14.35
C TRP A 124 11.85 10.32 15.51
N ILE A 125 12.37 11.52 15.22
CA ILE A 125 12.78 12.47 16.26
C ILE A 125 11.57 12.89 17.11
N GLY A 126 10.42 13.16 16.49
CA GLY A 126 9.17 13.48 17.19
C GLY A 126 8.72 12.35 18.11
N LEU A 127 8.75 11.11 17.65
CA LEU A 127 8.41 9.94 18.47
C LEU A 127 9.40 9.74 19.63
N PHE A 128 10.69 9.98 19.40
CA PHE A 128 11.69 9.93 20.47
C PHE A 128 11.42 11.00 21.54
N ILE A 129 11.12 12.23 21.14
CA ILE A 129 10.74 13.32 22.05
C ILE A 129 9.48 12.95 22.84
N MET A 130 8.48 12.35 22.18
CA MET A 130 7.27 11.87 22.83
C MET A 130 7.60 10.85 23.93
N VAL A 131 8.39 9.82 23.63
CA VAL A 131 8.82 8.82 24.63
C VAL A 131 9.60 9.45 25.77
N LEU A 132 10.55 10.32 25.47
CA LEU A 132 11.37 10.99 26.49
C LEU A 132 10.50 11.85 27.41
N THR A 133 9.58 12.62 26.84
CA THR A 133 8.66 13.49 27.61
C THR A 133 7.74 12.65 28.50
N THR A 134 7.20 11.56 27.97
CA THR A 134 6.40 10.60 28.72
C THR A 134 7.20 9.96 29.86
N ALA A 135 8.43 9.54 29.60
CA ALA A 135 9.31 8.95 30.61
C ALA A 135 9.60 9.91 31.76
N LEU A 136 9.86 11.18 31.45
CA LEU A 136 10.09 12.23 32.45
C LEU A 136 8.82 12.53 33.26
N ARG A 137 7.65 12.57 32.61
CA ARG A 137 6.36 12.75 33.28
C ARG A 137 6.07 11.58 34.23
N ASN A 138 6.23 10.35 33.76
CA ASN A 138 6.06 9.15 34.57
C ASN A 138 7.01 9.11 35.76
N LEU A 139 8.27 9.51 35.57
CA LEU A 139 9.24 9.59 36.66
C LEU A 139 8.84 10.62 37.73
N LYS A 140 8.28 11.76 37.30
CA LYS A 140 7.77 12.79 38.20
C LYS A 140 6.56 12.30 39.01
N ASP A 141 5.59 11.69 38.33
CA ASP A 141 4.27 11.40 38.93
C ASP A 141 4.25 10.06 39.68
N THR A 142 4.94 9.04 39.17
CA THR A 142 4.87 7.65 39.68
C THR A 142 6.21 7.11 40.20
N ARG A 143 7.30 7.89 40.09
CA ARG A 143 8.68 7.47 40.38
C ARG A 143 9.20 6.31 39.53
N ARG A 144 8.48 5.92 38.46
CA ARG A 144 8.89 4.88 37.50
C ARG A 144 9.00 5.50 36.11
N VAL A 145 9.95 5.03 35.31
CA VAL A 145 10.17 5.54 33.95
C VAL A 145 9.06 5.09 33.00
N LEU A 146 8.55 3.87 33.17
CA LEU A 146 7.52 3.28 32.32
C LEU A 146 6.41 2.69 33.17
N ARG A 147 5.17 2.82 32.70
CA ARG A 147 4.06 1.98 33.15
C ARG A 147 4.25 0.60 32.51
N THR A 148 3.90 -0.46 33.25
CA THR A 148 4.14 -1.86 32.83
C THR A 148 2.83 -2.64 32.71
N SER A 149 1.69 -1.96 32.66
CA SER A 149 0.36 -2.58 32.71
C SER A 149 0.09 -3.45 31.48
N ILE A 150 0.28 -2.92 30.28
CA ILE A 150 0.06 -3.61 29.01
C ILE A 150 1.19 -4.61 28.75
N PHE A 151 2.44 -4.29 29.13
CA PHE A 151 3.55 -5.27 29.05
C PHE A 151 3.25 -6.56 29.82
N SER A 152 2.62 -6.44 30.99
CA SER A 152 2.23 -7.63 31.77
C SER A 152 1.21 -8.51 31.04
N MET A 153 0.40 -7.95 30.14
CA MET A 153 -0.57 -8.72 29.34
C MET A 153 0.12 -9.58 28.27
N PHE A 154 1.24 -9.12 27.70
CA PHE A 154 2.04 -9.89 26.74
C PHE A 154 2.81 -11.04 27.39
N THR A 155 3.16 -10.92 28.67
CA THR A 155 3.96 -11.93 29.38
C THR A 155 3.13 -13.05 30.00
N LYS A 156 1.79 -12.97 29.95
CA LYS A 156 0.90 -14.00 30.51
C LYS A 156 0.74 -15.16 29.53
N ALA A 157 1.22 -16.34 29.92
CA ALA A 157 1.10 -17.60 29.16
C ALA A 157 1.61 -17.59 27.69
N PRO A 158 2.79 -16.98 27.38
CA PRO A 158 3.32 -16.96 26.02
C PRO A 158 3.66 -18.36 25.48
N LEU A 159 3.99 -19.30 26.37
CA LEU A 159 4.29 -20.68 25.98
C LEU A 159 3.05 -21.40 25.45
N GLU A 160 1.89 -21.21 26.08
CA GLU A 160 0.63 -21.81 25.62
C GLU A 160 0.26 -21.31 24.22
N LEU A 161 0.39 -19.99 24.00
CA LEU A 161 0.21 -19.40 22.68
C LEU A 161 1.19 -20.01 21.67
N ALA A 162 2.48 -20.08 21.99
CA ALA A 162 3.49 -20.61 21.07
C ALA A 162 3.25 -22.07 20.70
N ILE A 163 2.83 -22.90 21.66
CA ILE A 163 2.48 -24.30 21.43
C ILE A 163 1.25 -24.41 20.52
N ALA A 164 0.18 -23.67 20.83
CA ALA A 164 -1.04 -23.67 20.03
C ALA A 164 -0.79 -23.15 18.61
N ASP A 165 0.04 -22.11 18.47
CA ASP A 165 0.46 -21.54 17.18
C ASP A 165 1.26 -22.54 16.35
N LEU A 166 2.19 -23.26 16.98
CA LEU A 166 2.93 -24.34 16.35
C LEU A 166 1.99 -25.47 15.88
N PHE A 167 1.01 -25.89 16.68
CA PHE A 167 0.04 -26.89 16.26
C PHE A 167 -0.85 -26.41 15.10
N MET A 168 -1.31 -25.16 15.15
CA MET A 168 -2.07 -24.53 14.07
C MET A 168 -1.24 -24.50 12.79
N PHE A 169 0.03 -24.08 12.85
CA PHE A 169 0.96 -24.12 11.74
C PHE A 169 1.18 -25.54 11.20
N LEU A 170 1.52 -26.51 12.06
CA LEU A 170 1.77 -27.90 11.66
C LEU A 170 0.55 -28.56 11.03
N SER A 171 -0.66 -28.23 11.51
CA SER A 171 -1.90 -28.77 10.95
C SER A 171 -2.13 -28.36 9.49
N THR A 172 -1.54 -27.26 9.01
CA THR A 172 -1.63 -26.85 7.59
C THR A 172 -0.90 -27.83 6.65
N ILE A 173 0.11 -28.55 7.15
CA ILE A 173 0.89 -29.53 6.38
C ILE A 173 0.02 -30.68 5.88
N VAL A 174 -1.12 -30.96 6.53
CA VAL A 174 -2.12 -31.95 6.09
C VAL A 174 -2.63 -31.67 4.67
N CYS A 175 -2.51 -30.43 4.16
CA CYS A 175 -2.85 -30.14 2.78
C CYS A 175 -1.93 -30.80 1.76
N LEU A 176 -0.66 -31.04 2.10
CA LEU A 176 0.30 -31.67 1.19
C LEU A 176 -0.11 -33.11 0.79
N PRO A 177 -0.35 -34.06 1.72
CA PRO A 177 -0.76 -35.41 1.35
C PRO A 177 -2.11 -35.43 0.61
N LEU A 178 -3.01 -34.49 0.93
CA LEU A 178 -4.26 -34.34 0.18
C LEU A 178 -4.01 -33.93 -1.28
N GLN A 179 -3.11 -32.99 -1.53
CA GLN A 179 -2.72 -32.59 -2.90
C GLN A 179 -1.93 -33.68 -3.63
N GLN A 180 -1.12 -34.47 -2.92
CA GLN A 180 -0.48 -35.68 -3.46
C GLN A 180 -1.51 -36.74 -3.85
N ALA A 181 -2.60 -36.91 -3.09
CA ALA A 181 -3.68 -37.80 -3.49
C ALA A 181 -4.38 -37.30 -4.77
N PHE A 182 -4.63 -35.99 -4.88
CA PHE A 182 -5.22 -35.39 -6.08
C PHE A 182 -4.30 -35.41 -7.30
N SER A 183 -2.99 -35.55 -7.16
CA SER A 183 -2.08 -35.70 -8.31
C SER A 183 -2.22 -37.07 -8.97
N THR A 184 -2.66 -38.09 -8.23
CA THR A 184 -2.95 -39.43 -8.76
C THR A 184 -4.27 -39.48 -9.54
N ASP A 185 -4.42 -40.47 -10.41
CA ASP A 185 -5.59 -40.59 -11.30
C ASP A 185 -6.88 -41.03 -10.56
N LYS A 186 -6.77 -41.41 -9.28
CA LYS A 186 -7.90 -41.87 -8.47
C LYS A 186 -8.87 -40.76 -8.07
N TRP A 187 -8.41 -39.53 -7.93
CA TRP A 187 -9.19 -38.41 -7.38
C TRP A 187 -9.12 -37.21 -8.32
N SER A 188 -10.26 -36.66 -8.75
CA SER A 188 -10.30 -35.46 -9.58
C SER A 188 -10.59 -34.20 -8.75
N TRP A 189 -9.88 -33.11 -9.06
CA TRP A 189 -10.16 -31.82 -8.42
C TRP A 189 -11.52 -31.27 -8.86
N GLY A 190 -11.83 -31.39 -10.16
CA GLY A 190 -13.09 -30.96 -10.76
C GLY A 190 -14.33 -31.76 -10.33
N GLY A 191 -14.18 -33.03 -9.93
CA GLY A 191 -15.28 -33.92 -9.54
C GLY A 191 -15.81 -33.73 -8.11
N GLY A 192 -15.51 -32.60 -7.45
CA GLY A 192 -15.92 -32.29 -6.08
C GLY A 192 -14.78 -32.20 -5.06
N GLY A 193 -13.53 -32.46 -5.47
CA GLY A 193 -12.36 -32.35 -4.59
C GLY A 193 -12.20 -30.95 -3.98
N TYR A 194 -12.49 -29.89 -4.74
CA TYR A 194 -12.47 -28.52 -4.24
C TYR A 194 -13.53 -28.26 -3.15
N MET A 195 -14.72 -28.89 -3.24
CA MET A 195 -15.78 -28.73 -2.23
C MET A 195 -15.40 -29.37 -0.91
N LEU A 196 -14.85 -30.60 -0.98
CA LEU A 196 -14.31 -31.29 0.18
C LEU A 196 -13.21 -30.45 0.84
N HIS A 197 -12.31 -29.88 0.04
CA HIS A 197 -11.28 -29.00 0.55
C HIS A 197 -11.86 -27.78 1.28
N HIS A 198 -12.81 -27.05 0.68
CA HIS A 198 -13.44 -25.91 1.36
C HIS A 198 -14.16 -26.29 2.66
N ALA A 199 -14.80 -27.46 2.71
CA ALA A 199 -15.40 -27.96 3.95
C ALA A 199 -14.34 -28.19 5.04
N LEU A 200 -13.21 -28.82 4.69
CA LEU A 200 -12.08 -29.02 5.61
C LEU A 200 -11.49 -27.69 6.07
N GLN A 201 -11.35 -26.71 5.18
CA GLN A 201 -10.86 -25.37 5.53
C GLN A 201 -11.81 -24.63 6.49
N ALA A 202 -13.13 -24.76 6.28
CA ALA A 202 -14.13 -24.16 7.15
C ALA A 202 -14.10 -24.78 8.55
N ILE A 203 -14.01 -26.12 8.63
CA ILE A 203 -13.86 -26.84 9.91
C ILE A 203 -12.55 -26.44 10.60
N TRP A 204 -11.45 -26.38 9.85
CA TRP A 204 -10.14 -25.96 10.34
C TRP A 204 -10.20 -24.55 10.92
N LEU A 205 -10.77 -23.58 10.19
CA LEU A 205 -10.91 -22.21 10.67
C LEU A 205 -11.79 -22.15 11.92
N ALA A 206 -12.94 -22.84 11.94
CA ALA A 206 -13.83 -22.85 13.08
C ALA A 206 -13.15 -23.41 14.35
N ALA A 207 -12.37 -24.49 14.21
CA ALA A 207 -11.63 -25.07 15.32
C ALA A 207 -10.61 -24.10 15.92
N TRP A 208 -9.79 -23.45 15.08
CA TRP A 208 -8.75 -22.52 15.55
C TRP A 208 -9.32 -21.18 16.01
N VAL A 209 -10.42 -20.70 15.42
CA VAL A 209 -11.12 -19.52 15.93
C VAL A 209 -11.77 -19.80 17.28
N TYR A 210 -12.29 -21.00 17.52
CA TYR A 210 -12.91 -21.38 18.79
C TYR A 210 -11.91 -21.51 19.94
N LEU A 211 -10.69 -21.98 19.67
CA LEU A 211 -9.70 -22.31 20.70
C LEU A 211 -9.39 -21.14 21.68
N PRO A 212 -9.11 -19.90 21.24
CA PRO A 212 -8.90 -18.77 22.16
C PRO A 212 -10.09 -18.46 23.07
N PHE A 213 -11.33 -18.73 22.63
CA PHE A 213 -12.52 -18.55 23.46
C PHE A 213 -12.60 -19.64 24.52
N HIS A 214 -12.29 -20.88 24.15
CA HIS A 214 -12.28 -22.01 25.09
C HIS A 214 -11.22 -21.85 26.18
N LEU A 215 -10.03 -21.36 25.82
CA LEU A 215 -8.92 -21.13 26.75
C LEU A 215 -8.97 -19.76 27.44
N GLU A 216 -10.04 -18.99 27.23
CA GLU A 216 -10.25 -17.66 27.80
C GLU A 216 -9.05 -16.71 27.66
N TRP A 217 -8.37 -16.77 26.51
CA TRP A 217 -7.18 -15.98 26.28
C TRP A 217 -7.43 -14.47 26.36
N GLN A 218 -6.36 -13.76 26.72
CA GLN A 218 -6.33 -12.30 26.69
C GLN A 218 -6.42 -11.79 25.25
N TRP A 219 -6.98 -10.59 25.08
CA TRP A 219 -7.23 -10.00 23.77
C TRP A 219 -5.96 -9.91 22.90
N THR A 220 -4.77 -9.66 23.49
CA THR A 220 -3.49 -9.59 22.76
C THR A 220 -3.13 -10.91 22.08
N HIS A 221 -3.21 -12.02 22.80
CA HIS A 221 -2.97 -13.37 22.28
C HIS A 221 -4.02 -13.74 21.22
N GLN A 222 -5.27 -13.33 21.46
CA GLN A 222 -6.38 -13.59 20.53
C GLN A 222 -6.20 -12.84 19.21
N VAL A 223 -5.83 -11.56 19.22
CA VAL A 223 -5.52 -10.79 18.01
C VAL A 223 -4.44 -11.51 17.19
N PHE A 224 -3.31 -11.82 17.82
CA PHE A 224 -2.18 -12.45 17.15
C PHE A 224 -2.60 -13.80 16.54
N PHE A 225 -3.22 -14.66 17.35
CA PHE A 225 -3.59 -16.01 16.93
C PHE A 225 -4.64 -16.00 15.82
N THR A 226 -5.66 -15.14 15.90
CA THR A 226 -6.70 -15.00 14.87
C THR A 226 -6.10 -14.48 13.56
N LEU A 227 -5.25 -13.45 13.60
CA LEU A 227 -4.60 -12.91 12.40
C LEU A 227 -3.67 -13.94 11.74
N HIS A 228 -2.91 -14.69 12.55
CA HIS A 228 -2.04 -15.74 12.04
C HIS A 228 -2.86 -16.91 11.45
N SER A 229 -3.95 -17.31 12.12
CA SER A 229 -4.89 -18.33 11.61
C SER A 229 -5.51 -17.92 10.27
N LEU A 230 -5.91 -16.67 10.09
CA LEU A 230 -6.43 -16.16 8.81
C LEU A 230 -5.35 -16.14 7.73
N THR A 231 -4.12 -15.76 8.09
CA THR A 231 -2.96 -15.78 7.18
C THR A 231 -2.69 -17.21 6.69
N MET A 232 -2.68 -18.17 7.60
CA MET A 232 -2.47 -19.59 7.31
C MET A 232 -3.63 -20.19 6.51
N LEU A 233 -4.87 -19.80 6.78
CA LEU A 233 -6.03 -20.16 5.96
C LEU A 233 -5.88 -19.69 4.50
N MET A 234 -5.51 -18.41 4.30
CA MET A 234 -5.30 -17.86 2.95
C MET A 234 -4.17 -18.59 2.22
N LYS A 235 -3.06 -18.86 2.91
CA LYS A 235 -1.96 -19.64 2.34
C LYS A 235 -2.38 -21.07 1.97
N MET A 236 -3.07 -21.74 2.88
CA MET A 236 -3.60 -23.08 2.68
C MET A 236 -4.54 -23.15 1.47
N HIS A 237 -5.43 -22.16 1.34
CA HIS A 237 -6.35 -22.01 0.22
C HIS A 237 -5.62 -21.78 -1.09
N SER A 238 -4.67 -20.85 -1.12
CA SER A 238 -3.94 -20.56 -2.35
C SER A 238 -3.12 -21.75 -2.84
N TYR A 239 -2.40 -22.42 -1.94
CA TYR A 239 -1.62 -23.61 -2.28
C TYR A 239 -2.51 -24.71 -2.87
N SER A 240 -3.59 -25.04 -2.18
CA SER A 240 -4.48 -26.15 -2.56
C SER A 240 -5.26 -25.86 -3.83
N PHE A 241 -5.75 -24.64 -3.99
CA PHE A 241 -6.50 -24.25 -5.19
C PHE A 241 -5.59 -24.22 -6.42
N TYR A 242 -4.38 -23.68 -6.30
CA TYR A 242 -3.42 -23.66 -7.42
C TYR A 242 -2.91 -25.05 -7.76
N CYS A 243 -2.49 -25.86 -6.77
CA CYS A 243 -2.07 -27.25 -7.02
C CYS A 243 -3.22 -28.11 -7.58
N GLY A 244 -4.45 -27.90 -7.13
CA GLY A 244 -5.63 -28.57 -7.67
C GLY A 244 -5.89 -28.22 -9.14
N HIS A 245 -5.70 -26.96 -9.52
CA HIS A 245 -5.74 -26.53 -10.92
C HIS A 245 -4.63 -27.18 -11.76
N LEU A 246 -3.39 -27.17 -11.27
CA LEU A 246 -2.25 -27.79 -11.95
C LEU A 246 -2.42 -29.30 -12.10
N SER A 247 -3.03 -29.98 -11.11
CA SER A 247 -3.39 -31.41 -11.21
C SER A 247 -4.28 -31.69 -12.42
N GLU A 248 -5.32 -30.86 -12.61
CA GLU A 248 -6.26 -31.00 -13.71
C GLU A 248 -5.58 -30.73 -15.07
N CYS A 249 -4.77 -29.66 -15.16
CA CYS A 249 -3.98 -29.37 -16.37
C CYS A 249 -3.01 -30.50 -16.70
N HIS A 250 -2.31 -31.04 -15.69
CA HIS A 250 -1.36 -32.12 -15.85
C HIS A 250 -2.02 -33.44 -16.29
N LYS A 251 -3.23 -33.75 -15.78
CA LYS A 251 -4.01 -34.91 -16.22
C LYS A 251 -4.49 -34.78 -17.67
N ARG A 252 -4.94 -33.59 -18.07
CA ARG A 252 -5.31 -33.31 -19.47
C ARG A 252 -4.12 -33.43 -20.40
N LEU A 253 -2.95 -32.93 -19.97
CA LEU A 253 -1.71 -33.06 -20.73
C LEU A 253 -1.33 -34.54 -20.93
N ARG A 254 -1.37 -35.35 -19.85
CA ARG A 254 -1.12 -36.80 -19.96
C ARG A 254 -2.13 -37.51 -20.86
N ALA A 255 -3.40 -37.14 -20.80
CA ALA A 255 -4.43 -37.73 -21.67
C ALA A 255 -4.20 -37.41 -23.16
N LEU A 256 -3.67 -36.22 -23.48
CA LEU A 256 -3.27 -35.88 -24.85
C LEU A 256 -2.04 -36.69 -25.31
N ASP A 257 -1.09 -36.96 -24.40
CA ASP A 257 0.08 -37.78 -24.71
C ASP A 257 -0.28 -39.26 -24.96
N GLU A 258 -1.30 -39.78 -24.25
CA GLU A 258 -1.81 -41.14 -24.45
C GLU A 258 -2.61 -41.30 -25.75
N ASN A 259 -3.27 -40.24 -26.23
CA ASN A 259 -4.09 -40.24 -27.44
C ASN A 259 -3.31 -39.90 -28.73
N ASN A 260 -1.97 -39.97 -28.67
CA ASN A 260 -1.10 -39.54 -29.77
C ASN A 260 -1.30 -40.44 -31.01
N THR A 261 -2.04 -39.93 -31.99
CA THR A 261 -2.18 -40.53 -33.32
C THR A 261 -1.10 -39.95 -34.23
N ASN A 262 -0.66 -40.70 -35.26
CA ASN A 262 0.43 -40.29 -36.16
C ASN A 262 0.23 -38.93 -36.88
N VAL A 263 -0.95 -38.31 -36.77
CA VAL A 263 -1.26 -36.96 -37.27
C VAL A 263 -1.96 -36.18 -36.16
N GLU A 264 -1.23 -35.33 -35.46
CA GLU A 264 -1.81 -34.45 -34.45
C GLU A 264 -2.53 -33.25 -35.08
N PRO A 265 -3.79 -32.99 -34.70
CA PRO A 265 -4.48 -31.75 -35.04
C PRO A 265 -3.73 -30.52 -34.51
N ALA A 266 -3.72 -29.42 -35.26
CA ALA A 266 -3.09 -28.17 -34.83
C ALA A 266 -3.65 -27.61 -33.52
N GLU A 267 -4.95 -27.84 -33.25
CA GLU A 267 -5.61 -27.46 -32.00
C GLU A 267 -5.07 -28.22 -30.77
N ASP A 268 -4.77 -29.51 -30.92
CA ASP A 268 -4.22 -30.34 -29.84
C ASP A 268 -2.77 -29.96 -29.53
N THR A 269 -2.00 -29.56 -30.55
CA THR A 269 -0.64 -29.04 -30.39
C THR A 269 -0.62 -27.72 -29.60
N ASP A 270 -1.48 -26.76 -29.95
CA ASP A 270 -1.61 -25.48 -29.25
C ASP A 270 -2.09 -25.66 -27.80
N LEU A 271 -3.03 -26.59 -27.61
CA LEU A 271 -3.50 -26.97 -26.28
C LEU A 271 -2.39 -27.63 -25.45
N ARG A 272 -1.59 -28.51 -26.05
CA ARG A 272 -0.44 -29.14 -25.38
C ARG A 272 0.57 -28.10 -24.93
N GLU A 273 0.94 -27.16 -25.81
CA GLU A 273 1.89 -26.09 -25.48
C GLU A 273 1.35 -25.21 -24.34
N THR A 274 0.08 -24.82 -24.41
CA THR A 274 -0.58 -24.03 -23.37
C THR A 274 -0.60 -24.76 -22.01
N LEU A 275 -0.94 -26.04 -21.99
CA LEU A 275 -0.95 -26.85 -20.76
C LEU A 275 0.46 -27.07 -20.22
N ALA A 276 1.44 -27.33 -21.08
CA ALA A 276 2.84 -27.49 -20.72
C ALA A 276 3.44 -26.20 -20.12
N PHE A 277 3.05 -25.04 -20.66
CA PHE A 277 3.40 -23.74 -20.11
C PHE A 277 2.79 -23.52 -18.72
N GLU A 278 1.52 -23.85 -18.52
CA GLU A 278 0.83 -23.66 -17.22
C GLU A 278 1.40 -24.57 -16.11
N VAL A 279 1.78 -25.82 -16.43
CA VAL A 279 2.33 -26.77 -15.43
C VAL A 279 3.79 -26.51 -15.06
N THR A 280 4.48 -25.68 -15.86
CA THR A 280 5.91 -25.37 -15.70
C THR A 280 6.08 -24.01 -15.08
N SER A 281 6.98 -23.89 -14.10
CA SER A 281 7.27 -22.59 -13.47
C SER A 281 7.79 -21.58 -14.51
N PRO A 282 7.57 -20.26 -14.33
CA PRO A 282 8.12 -19.24 -15.21
C PRO A 282 9.65 -19.25 -15.32
N SER A 283 10.34 -19.80 -14.31
CA SER A 283 11.80 -19.97 -14.32
C SER A 283 12.28 -21.27 -14.98
N GLY A 284 11.35 -22.15 -15.38
CA GLY A 284 11.63 -23.47 -15.95
C GLY A 284 12.25 -24.49 -14.98
N ARG A 285 12.46 -24.12 -13.71
CA ARG A 285 13.19 -24.96 -12.74
C ARG A 285 12.33 -26.03 -12.07
N VAL A 286 11.03 -25.76 -11.92
CA VAL A 286 10.09 -26.63 -11.20
C VAL A 286 8.88 -26.89 -12.09
N THR A 287 8.48 -28.14 -12.21
CA THR A 287 7.29 -28.57 -12.97
C THR A 287 6.40 -29.41 -12.07
N TYR A 288 5.08 -29.23 -12.16
CA TYR A 288 4.13 -30.08 -11.44
C TYR A 288 4.21 -31.54 -11.96
N PRO A 289 4.19 -32.58 -11.11
CA PRO A 289 3.95 -32.60 -9.66
C PRO A 289 5.21 -32.58 -8.77
N GLN A 290 6.40 -32.28 -9.30
CA GLN A 290 7.66 -32.31 -8.53
C GLN A 290 7.71 -31.27 -7.40
N ASN A 291 6.83 -30.27 -7.43
CA ASN A 291 6.69 -29.27 -6.38
C ASN A 291 6.01 -29.80 -5.10
N LEU A 292 5.37 -30.97 -5.14
CA LEU A 292 4.64 -31.56 -4.01
C LEU A 292 5.58 -32.17 -2.95
N THR A 293 6.51 -31.36 -2.47
CA THR A 293 7.48 -31.71 -1.42
C THR A 293 7.22 -30.90 -0.16
N LEU A 294 7.59 -31.46 0.99
CA LEU A 294 7.49 -30.74 2.27
C LEU A 294 8.33 -29.47 2.27
N TYR A 295 9.52 -29.51 1.65
CA TYR A 295 10.41 -28.36 1.56
C TYR A 295 9.76 -27.18 0.83
N ASN A 296 9.20 -27.41 -0.36
CA ASN A 296 8.54 -26.35 -1.13
C ASN A 296 7.33 -25.76 -0.39
N PHE A 297 6.53 -26.62 0.26
CA PHE A 297 5.38 -26.17 1.03
C PHE A 297 5.79 -25.31 2.23
N VAL A 298 6.75 -25.78 3.04
CA VAL A 298 7.22 -25.05 4.23
C VAL A 298 7.89 -23.73 3.84
N ASP A 299 8.70 -23.72 2.78
CA ASP A 299 9.31 -22.49 2.25
C ASP A 299 8.24 -21.47 1.83
N TYR A 300 7.16 -21.89 1.17
CA TYR A 300 6.02 -21.02 0.88
C TYR A 300 5.32 -20.49 2.14
N LEU A 301 5.16 -21.31 3.19
CA LEU A 301 4.54 -20.86 4.43
C LEU A 301 5.31 -19.69 5.07
N PHE A 302 6.65 -19.70 5.00
CA PHE A 302 7.49 -18.63 5.51
C PHE A 302 7.64 -17.44 4.56
N CYS A 303 7.45 -17.61 3.25
CA CYS A 303 7.53 -16.51 2.30
C CYS A 303 6.44 -15.44 2.60
N PRO A 304 6.76 -14.14 2.56
CA PRO A 304 5.83 -13.05 2.89
C PRO A 304 4.83 -12.76 1.75
N THR A 305 4.23 -13.80 1.18
CA THR A 305 3.19 -13.74 0.15
C THR A 305 2.04 -14.68 0.50
N LEU A 306 0.83 -14.30 0.08
CA LEU A 306 -0.38 -15.10 0.26
C LEU A 306 -0.75 -15.90 -1.00
N CYS A 307 -0.13 -15.60 -2.14
CA CYS A 307 -0.37 -16.34 -3.38
C CYS A 307 0.74 -17.36 -3.61
N TYR A 308 0.38 -18.64 -3.65
CA TYR A 308 1.29 -19.71 -4.02
C TYR A 308 1.63 -19.65 -5.52
N GLU A 309 2.91 -19.79 -5.85
CA GLU A 309 3.45 -19.91 -7.20
C GLU A 309 4.55 -20.99 -7.20
N LEU A 310 4.77 -21.65 -8.34
CA LEU A 310 5.77 -22.72 -8.45
C LEU A 310 7.21 -22.24 -8.20
N SER A 311 7.50 -20.98 -8.52
CA SER A 311 8.80 -20.38 -8.28
C SER A 311 8.67 -18.90 -7.95
N TYR A 312 9.49 -18.42 -7.01
CA TYR A 312 9.58 -17.02 -6.63
C TYR A 312 10.93 -16.43 -7.00
N PRO A 313 11.01 -15.12 -7.30
CA PRO A 313 12.29 -14.45 -7.48
C PRO A 313 13.05 -14.45 -6.15
N ARG A 314 14.33 -14.85 -6.17
CA ARG A 314 15.17 -14.99 -4.97
C ARG A 314 16.39 -14.08 -5.01
N THR A 315 16.84 -13.65 -3.83
CA THR A 315 18.15 -13.02 -3.61
C THR A 315 19.23 -14.07 -3.38
N ASP A 316 20.49 -13.74 -3.70
CA ASP A 316 21.61 -14.70 -3.62
C ASP A 316 21.94 -15.17 -2.20
N ARG A 317 21.76 -14.30 -1.19
CA ARG A 317 22.11 -14.58 0.21
C ARG A 317 21.25 -13.80 1.20
N VAL A 318 21.13 -14.34 2.41
CA VAL A 318 20.53 -13.65 3.57
C VAL A 318 21.50 -12.62 4.14
N ARG A 319 21.10 -11.36 4.23
CA ARG A 319 21.86 -10.28 4.88
C ARG A 319 21.40 -10.10 6.33
N TRP A 320 22.03 -10.84 7.25
CA TRP A 320 21.68 -10.82 8.68
C TRP A 320 21.71 -9.44 9.35
N GLY A 321 22.55 -8.51 8.87
CA GLY A 321 22.53 -7.12 9.35
C GLY A 321 21.18 -6.42 9.13
N GLN A 322 20.56 -6.63 7.95
CA GLN A 322 19.23 -6.07 7.65
C GLN A 322 18.13 -6.78 8.43
N VAL A 323 18.26 -8.09 8.64
CA VAL A 323 17.34 -8.84 9.51
C VAL A 323 17.38 -8.30 10.93
N ALA A 324 18.58 -8.08 11.48
CA ALA A 324 18.75 -7.54 12.83
C ALA A 324 18.21 -6.11 12.95
N GLU A 325 18.47 -5.24 11.97
CA GLU A 325 17.93 -3.88 11.92
C GLU A 325 16.39 -3.90 11.89
N LYS A 326 15.78 -4.68 11.00
CA LYS A 326 14.31 -4.80 10.91
C LYS A 326 13.73 -5.41 12.19
N ALA A 327 14.37 -6.42 12.78
CA ALA A 327 13.93 -7.00 14.04
C ALA A 327 13.97 -5.97 15.18
N ALA A 328 15.07 -5.20 15.31
CA ALA A 328 15.18 -4.12 16.29
C ALA A 328 14.09 -3.05 16.08
N ALA A 329 13.80 -2.70 14.82
CA ALA A 329 12.73 -1.76 14.48
C ALA A 329 11.34 -2.30 14.86
N VAL A 330 11.05 -3.60 14.67
CA VAL A 330 9.82 -4.23 15.16
C VAL A 330 9.67 -4.04 16.67
N PHE A 331 10.70 -4.39 17.46
CA PHE A 331 10.64 -4.23 18.91
C PHE A 331 10.48 -2.76 19.33
N GLY A 332 11.19 -1.84 18.67
CA GLY A 332 11.07 -0.40 18.91
C GLY A 332 9.67 0.15 18.63
N CYS A 333 9.06 -0.24 17.51
CA CYS A 333 7.71 0.16 17.17
C CYS A 333 6.64 -0.47 18.08
N ILE A 334 6.79 -1.74 18.49
CA ILE A 334 5.88 -2.37 19.46
C ILE A 334 5.96 -1.65 20.82
N PHE A 335 7.17 -1.29 21.23
CA PHE A 335 7.36 -0.47 22.43
C PHE A 335 6.65 0.89 22.32
N LEU A 336 6.81 1.59 21.20
CA LEU A 336 6.13 2.86 20.91
C LEU A 336 4.60 2.73 20.87
N LEU A 337 4.08 1.65 20.28
CA LEU A 337 2.66 1.33 20.27
C LEU A 337 2.12 1.12 21.70
N THR A 338 2.90 0.44 22.53
CA THR A 338 2.52 0.20 23.94
C THR A 338 2.48 1.50 24.72
N VAL A 339 3.52 2.34 24.61
CA VAL A 339 3.56 3.66 25.26
C VAL A 339 2.42 4.55 24.77
N THR A 340 2.18 4.60 23.46
CA THR A 340 1.08 5.38 22.88
C THR A 340 -0.28 4.94 23.43
N SER A 341 -0.49 3.63 23.54
CA SER A 341 -1.74 3.06 24.04
C SER A 341 -1.95 3.32 25.54
N GLU A 342 -0.92 3.13 26.37
CA GLU A 342 -1.03 3.31 27.83
C GLU A 342 -1.25 4.76 28.24
N GLU A 343 -0.60 5.70 27.55
CA GLU A 343 -0.53 7.09 28.00
C GLU A 343 -1.56 7.98 27.32
N PHE A 344 -1.96 7.65 26.08
CA PHE A 344 -2.84 8.51 25.30
C PHE A 344 -4.18 7.85 24.96
N ILE A 345 -4.29 6.52 24.87
CA ILE A 345 -5.55 5.86 24.53
C ILE A 345 -6.29 5.41 25.78
N LEU A 346 -5.63 4.66 26.65
CA LEU A 346 -6.26 4.02 27.80
C LEU A 346 -6.94 5.01 28.77
N PRO A 347 -6.31 6.13 29.18
CA PRO A 347 -6.93 7.08 30.11
C PRO A 347 -8.24 7.66 29.56
N ILE A 348 -8.22 8.05 28.28
CA ILE A 348 -9.37 8.64 27.56
C ILE A 348 -10.52 7.62 27.46
N MET A 349 -10.20 6.35 27.20
CA MET A 349 -11.19 5.26 27.18
C MET A 349 -11.78 4.98 28.56
N THR A 350 -10.94 4.89 29.59
CA THR A 350 -11.40 4.60 30.96
C THR A 350 -12.29 5.70 31.52
N GLU A 351 -11.93 6.97 31.28
CA GLU A 351 -12.74 8.11 31.72
C GLU A 351 -14.10 8.11 31.02
N ALA A 352 -14.13 7.94 29.70
CA ALA A 352 -15.38 7.87 28.96
C ALA A 352 -16.27 6.70 29.41
N ALA A 353 -15.70 5.52 29.68
CA ALA A 353 -16.44 4.37 30.20
C ALA A 353 -17.15 4.71 31.53
N THR A 354 -16.43 5.32 32.48
CA THR A 354 -17.02 5.71 33.78
C THR A 354 -18.12 6.78 33.63
N ARG A 355 -17.97 7.71 32.69
CA ARG A 355 -18.99 8.75 32.41
C ARG A 355 -20.23 8.16 31.77
N LEU A 356 -20.09 7.13 30.94
CA LEU A 356 -21.22 6.46 30.28
C LEU A 356 -22.09 5.65 31.25
N GLU A 357 -21.51 5.07 32.32
CA GLU A 357 -22.27 4.33 33.33
C GLU A 357 -23.28 5.21 34.09
N GLY A 358 -23.01 6.51 34.21
CA GLY A 358 -23.84 7.46 34.97
C GLY A 358 -24.94 8.15 34.17
N VAL A 359 -25.05 7.89 32.87
CA VAL A 359 -25.87 8.71 31.95
C VAL A 359 -26.84 7.83 31.15
N ASN A 360 -28.14 8.19 31.21
CA ASN A 360 -29.20 7.46 30.50
C ASN A 360 -29.75 8.21 29.28
N ALA A 361 -29.43 9.50 29.12
CA ALA A 361 -29.92 10.31 28.00
C ALA A 361 -29.09 10.09 26.74
N TYR A 362 -29.74 9.77 25.60
CA TYR A 362 -29.06 9.52 24.33
C TYR A 362 -28.24 10.71 23.80
N SER A 363 -28.69 11.95 24.05
CA SER A 363 -27.95 13.16 23.67
C SER A 363 -26.59 13.23 24.36
N ASP A 364 -26.57 12.90 25.65
CA ASP A 364 -25.39 13.02 26.49
C ASP A 364 -24.41 11.88 26.20
N ILE A 365 -24.93 10.67 25.96
CA ILE A 365 -24.14 9.54 25.44
C ILE A 365 -23.46 9.93 24.11
N ALA A 366 -24.21 10.51 23.17
CA ALA A 366 -23.66 10.93 21.88
C ALA A 366 -22.58 12.01 22.03
N LEU A 367 -22.76 12.98 22.93
CA LEU A 367 -21.77 14.01 23.20
C LEU A 367 -20.50 13.44 23.84
N ILE A 368 -20.62 12.54 24.81
CA ILE A 368 -19.47 11.85 25.44
C ILE A 368 -18.70 11.05 24.39
N LEU A 369 -19.40 10.31 23.52
CA LEU A 369 -18.76 9.55 22.44
C LEU A 369 -18.06 10.46 21.44
N LEU A 370 -18.68 11.58 21.03
CA LEU A 370 -18.08 12.50 20.07
C LEU A 370 -16.84 13.21 20.63
N GLU A 371 -16.89 13.64 21.90
CA GLU A 371 -15.75 14.19 22.63
C GLU A 371 -14.61 13.18 22.68
N ASN A 372 -14.93 11.94 23.07
CA ASN A 372 -13.96 10.86 23.16
C ASN A 372 -13.30 10.53 21.81
N ILE A 373 -14.09 10.40 20.74
CA ILE A 373 -13.59 10.17 19.38
C ILE A 373 -12.65 11.29 18.94
N SER A 374 -12.99 12.54 19.24
CA SER A 374 -12.16 13.71 18.90
C SER A 374 -10.77 13.65 19.58
N LEU A 375 -10.74 13.29 20.85
CA LEU A 375 -9.50 13.14 21.61
C LEU A 375 -8.63 11.96 21.12
N LEU A 376 -9.25 10.95 20.54
CA LEU A 376 -8.59 9.75 20.03
C LEU A 376 -8.02 9.88 18.62
N LEU A 377 -8.38 10.91 17.84
CA LEU A 377 -7.98 11.06 16.44
C LEU A 377 -6.45 10.96 16.24
N PHE A 378 -5.68 11.75 16.99
CA PHE A 378 -4.23 11.78 16.84
C PHE A 378 -3.54 10.50 17.37
N PRO A 379 -3.85 9.99 18.58
CA PRO A 379 -3.29 8.72 19.06
C PRO A 379 -3.55 7.53 18.11
N PHE A 380 -4.75 7.42 17.54
CA PHE A 380 -5.06 6.36 16.57
C PHE A 380 -4.38 6.55 15.22
N MET A 381 -4.18 7.79 14.77
CA MET A 381 -3.37 8.07 13.57
C MET A 381 -1.92 7.57 13.75
N VAL A 382 -1.29 7.90 14.89
CA VAL A 382 0.08 7.41 15.19
C VAL A 382 0.12 5.89 15.30
N THR A 383 -0.86 5.30 15.99
CA THR A 383 -0.99 3.85 16.15
C THR A 383 -1.13 3.15 14.80
N PHE A 384 -1.98 3.67 13.92
CA PHE A 384 -2.19 3.13 12.57
C PHE A 384 -0.91 3.14 11.73
N LEU A 385 -0.17 4.26 11.73
CA LEU A 385 1.10 4.37 11.00
C LEU A 385 2.19 3.45 11.58
N LEU A 386 2.26 3.31 12.90
CA LEU A 386 3.20 2.40 13.55
C LEU A 386 2.87 0.93 13.26
N VAL A 387 1.59 0.53 13.33
CA VAL A 387 1.15 -0.83 12.97
C VAL A 387 1.48 -1.13 11.51
N PHE A 388 1.26 -0.16 10.60
CA PHE A 388 1.65 -0.28 9.21
C PHE A 388 3.15 -0.57 9.05
N LEU A 389 4.01 0.23 9.69
CA LEU A 389 5.47 0.04 9.63
C LEU A 389 5.91 -1.31 10.23
N VAL A 390 5.34 -1.70 11.37
CA VAL A 390 5.63 -3.00 12.02
C VAL A 390 5.35 -4.14 11.06
N ILE A 391 4.17 -4.18 10.46
CA ILE A 391 3.75 -5.30 9.62
C ILE A 391 4.45 -5.26 8.27
N PHE A 392 4.25 -4.19 7.50
CA PHE A 392 4.57 -4.20 6.08
C PHE A 392 6.04 -3.88 5.76
N GLU A 393 6.66 -2.97 6.52
CA GLU A 393 8.07 -2.60 6.28
C GLU A 393 9.02 -3.52 7.04
N TYR A 394 8.78 -3.75 8.34
CA TYR A 394 9.75 -4.45 9.18
C TYR A 394 9.51 -5.96 9.26
N LEU A 395 8.31 -6.42 9.58
CA LEU A 395 8.02 -7.85 9.75
C LEU A 395 8.10 -8.60 8.42
N LEU A 396 7.29 -8.21 7.42
CA LEU A 396 7.34 -8.83 6.09
C LEU A 396 8.72 -8.67 5.45
N GLY A 397 9.38 -7.52 5.64
CA GLY A 397 10.74 -7.30 5.17
C GLY A 397 11.78 -8.23 5.82
N ALA A 398 11.63 -8.55 7.11
CA ALA A 398 12.50 -9.51 7.79
C ALA A 398 12.26 -10.94 7.27
N PHE A 399 11.00 -11.37 7.14
CA PHE A 399 10.68 -12.66 6.52
C PHE A 399 11.16 -12.75 5.06
N ALA A 400 11.07 -11.66 4.30
CA ALA A 400 11.58 -11.61 2.93
C ALA A 400 13.09 -11.84 2.88
N GLU A 401 13.85 -11.23 3.80
CA GLU A 401 15.30 -11.40 3.87
C GLU A 401 15.67 -12.82 4.34
N ILE A 402 14.98 -13.36 5.35
CA ILE A 402 15.21 -14.72 5.88
C ILE A 402 14.95 -15.78 4.80
N THR A 403 13.89 -15.62 4.01
CA THR A 403 13.51 -16.55 2.94
C THR A 403 14.18 -16.26 1.60
N CYS A 404 15.09 -15.27 1.54
CA CYS A 404 15.66 -14.77 0.29
C CYS A 404 14.59 -14.36 -0.75
N PHE A 405 13.40 -13.94 -0.34
CA PHE A 405 12.34 -13.49 -1.24
C PHE A 405 12.64 -12.09 -1.79
N ALA A 406 12.71 -11.97 -3.11
CA ALA A 406 13.13 -10.73 -3.77
C ALA A 406 11.98 -9.75 -4.06
N ASP A 407 10.74 -10.22 -4.24
CA ASP A 407 9.58 -9.33 -4.46
C ASP A 407 9.16 -8.65 -3.14
N ARG A 408 9.74 -7.49 -2.85
CA ARG A 408 9.46 -6.74 -1.60
C ARG A 408 8.34 -5.71 -1.73
N HIS A 409 7.52 -5.82 -2.77
CA HIS A 409 6.41 -4.91 -3.01
C HIS A 409 5.18 -5.29 -2.18
N PHE A 410 5.25 -5.03 -0.87
CA PHE A 410 4.16 -5.33 0.07
C PHE A 410 3.10 -4.23 0.14
N TYR A 411 3.46 -3.01 -0.26
CA TYR A 411 2.61 -1.82 -0.29
C TYR A 411 3.11 -0.84 -1.36
N SER A 412 2.24 0.09 -1.76
CA SER A 412 2.55 1.23 -2.65
C SER A 412 2.37 2.56 -1.89
N ASP A 413 2.45 3.68 -2.58
CA ASP A 413 2.26 5.04 -2.04
C ASP A 413 0.79 5.37 -1.71
N TRP A 414 0.15 4.49 -0.93
CA TRP A 414 -1.27 4.57 -0.53
C TRP A 414 -1.64 5.86 0.20
N TRP A 415 -0.67 6.59 0.77
CA TRP A 415 -0.90 7.89 1.39
C TRP A 415 -1.33 8.96 0.38
N ASN A 416 -1.06 8.74 -0.91
CA ASN A 416 -1.48 9.59 -2.03
C ASN A 416 -2.83 9.17 -2.62
N SER A 417 -3.46 8.09 -2.13
CA SER A 417 -4.70 7.58 -2.72
C SER A 417 -5.82 8.63 -2.68
N THR A 418 -6.60 8.67 -3.75
CA THR A 418 -7.72 9.61 -3.95
C THR A 418 -9.09 8.93 -3.84
N ASP A 419 -9.14 7.60 -3.96
CA ASP A 419 -10.37 6.85 -3.72
C ASP A 419 -10.11 5.59 -2.89
N TRP A 420 -11.16 5.06 -2.26
CA TRP A 420 -11.04 3.87 -1.41
C TRP A 420 -10.66 2.60 -2.17
N LEU A 421 -10.94 2.51 -3.48
CA LEU A 421 -10.53 1.36 -4.29
C LEU A 421 -9.03 1.40 -4.57
N GLU A 422 -8.47 2.57 -4.85
CA GLU A 422 -7.04 2.82 -4.96
C GLU A 422 -6.32 2.43 -3.66
N PHE A 423 -6.79 2.94 -2.52
CA PHE A 423 -6.26 2.56 -1.21
C PHE A 423 -6.28 1.05 -0.97
N SER A 424 -7.40 0.37 -1.28
CA SER A 424 -7.54 -1.08 -1.08
C SER A 424 -6.55 -1.92 -1.91
N ARG A 425 -6.02 -1.37 -3.01
CA ARG A 425 -5.02 -2.02 -3.88
C ARG A 425 -3.60 -1.80 -3.40
N GLU A 426 -3.35 -0.68 -2.72
CA GLU A 426 -2.01 -0.15 -2.45
C GLU A 426 -1.55 -0.37 -1.01
N TRP A 427 -2.47 -0.46 -0.05
CA TRP A 427 -2.15 -0.60 1.37
C TRP A 427 -1.55 -1.96 1.72
N ASN A 428 -2.24 -3.04 1.37
CA ASN A 428 -1.85 -4.42 1.68
C ASN A 428 -1.88 -5.24 0.39
N VAL A 429 -0.81 -5.12 -0.39
CA VAL A 429 -0.69 -5.76 -1.70
C VAL A 429 -0.81 -7.29 -1.60
N PRO A 430 -0.23 -7.99 -0.61
CA PRO A 430 -0.41 -9.44 -0.48
C PRO A 430 -1.87 -9.88 -0.35
N VAL A 431 -2.65 -9.23 0.54
CA VAL A 431 -4.08 -9.55 0.70
C VAL A 431 -4.87 -9.13 -0.53
N HIS A 432 -4.55 -7.97 -1.12
CA HIS A 432 -5.19 -7.52 -2.35
C HIS A 432 -5.02 -8.53 -3.48
N ARG A 433 -3.78 -8.97 -3.75
CA ARG A 433 -3.47 -9.99 -4.79
C ARG A 433 -4.20 -11.29 -4.51
N PHE A 434 -4.28 -11.72 -3.25
CA PHE A 434 -5.01 -12.92 -2.85
C PHE A 434 -6.51 -12.82 -3.18
N LEU A 435 -7.17 -11.75 -2.71
CA LEU A 435 -8.58 -11.49 -2.97
C LEU A 435 -8.85 -11.31 -4.47
N GLN A 436 -7.96 -10.63 -5.19
CA GLN A 436 -8.07 -10.44 -6.63
C GLN A 436 -8.03 -11.78 -7.39
N ARG A 437 -7.09 -12.68 -7.06
CA ARG A 437 -6.90 -13.97 -7.73
C ARG A 437 -7.99 -14.98 -7.37
N HIS A 438 -8.22 -15.20 -6.07
CA HIS A 438 -9.01 -16.33 -5.59
C HIS A 438 -10.50 -15.98 -5.38
N VAL A 439 -10.82 -14.72 -5.11
CA VAL A 439 -12.21 -14.28 -4.88
C VAL A 439 -12.74 -13.56 -6.11
N TYR A 440 -12.19 -12.41 -6.46
CA TYR A 440 -12.67 -11.59 -7.58
C TYR A 440 -12.56 -12.34 -8.91
N GLY A 441 -11.40 -12.93 -9.21
CA GLY A 441 -11.16 -13.68 -10.43
C GLY A 441 -12.11 -14.87 -10.59
N ALA A 442 -12.35 -15.61 -9.51
CA ALA A 442 -13.29 -16.73 -9.48
C ALA A 442 -14.75 -16.28 -9.66
N SER A 443 -15.17 -15.21 -8.96
CA SER A 443 -16.52 -14.63 -9.11
C SER A 443 -16.74 -14.01 -10.50
N ARG A 444 -15.70 -13.40 -11.09
CA ARG A 444 -15.78 -12.73 -12.40
C ARG A 444 -16.09 -13.69 -13.54
N ARG A 445 -15.75 -14.97 -13.42
CA ARG A 445 -16.09 -16.03 -14.39
C ARG A 445 -17.59 -16.30 -14.48
N HIS A 446 -18.35 -16.05 -13.40
CA HIS A 446 -19.77 -16.43 -13.30
C HIS A 446 -20.73 -15.24 -13.12
N MET A 447 -20.25 -14.11 -12.58
CA MET A 447 -21.09 -12.96 -12.18
C MET A 447 -20.83 -11.75 -13.07
N SER A 448 -21.40 -10.57 -12.80
CA SER A 448 -21.05 -9.28 -13.46
C SER A 448 -19.97 -8.51 -12.67
N ARG A 449 -19.32 -7.51 -13.29
CA ARG A 449 -18.22 -6.76 -12.64
C ARG A 449 -18.63 -6.14 -11.29
N PRO A 450 -19.78 -5.44 -11.17
CA PRO A 450 -20.22 -4.87 -9.89
C PRO A 450 -20.49 -5.94 -8.83
N ILE A 451 -21.11 -7.06 -9.22
CA ILE A 451 -21.41 -8.15 -8.30
C ILE A 451 -20.11 -8.80 -7.79
N ALA A 452 -19.13 -9.05 -8.67
CA ALA A 452 -17.84 -9.60 -8.26
C ALA A 452 -17.09 -8.66 -7.29
N THR A 453 -17.15 -7.34 -7.51
CA THR A 453 -16.60 -6.34 -6.57
C THR A 453 -17.35 -6.39 -5.22
N LEU A 454 -18.68 -6.41 -5.25
CA LEU A 454 -19.51 -6.50 -4.05
C LEU A 454 -19.19 -7.76 -3.24
N THR A 455 -19.10 -8.93 -3.88
CA THR A 455 -18.73 -10.20 -3.24
C THR A 455 -17.35 -10.13 -2.60
N THR A 456 -16.38 -9.51 -3.28
CA THR A 456 -15.01 -9.37 -2.76
C THR A 456 -14.97 -8.48 -1.51
N PHE A 457 -15.67 -7.34 -1.56
CA PHE A 457 -15.80 -6.45 -0.40
C PHE A 457 -16.57 -7.08 0.74
N LEU A 458 -17.63 -7.84 0.46
CA LEU A 458 -18.42 -8.56 1.46
C LEU A 458 -17.57 -9.59 2.21
N ILE A 459 -16.80 -10.41 1.48
CA ILE A 459 -15.90 -11.40 2.09
C ILE A 459 -14.84 -10.71 2.95
N SER A 460 -14.28 -9.60 2.46
CA SER A 460 -13.33 -8.79 3.24
C SER A 460 -13.96 -8.22 4.51
N ALA A 461 -15.17 -7.66 4.43
CA ALA A 461 -15.89 -7.09 5.58
C ALA A 461 -16.24 -8.16 6.63
N LEU A 462 -16.64 -9.36 6.19
CA LEU A 462 -16.88 -10.49 7.10
C LEU A 462 -15.60 -10.94 7.81
N ALA A 463 -14.46 -10.96 7.12
CA ALA A 463 -13.17 -11.29 7.75
C ALA A 463 -12.75 -10.23 8.78
N HIS A 464 -12.96 -8.94 8.50
CA HIS A 464 -12.69 -7.87 9.46
C HIS A 464 -13.63 -7.94 10.67
N GLU A 465 -14.92 -8.20 10.46
CA GLU A 465 -15.88 -8.40 11.56
C GLU A 465 -15.52 -9.63 12.40
N LEU A 466 -15.04 -10.72 11.78
CA LEU A 466 -14.55 -11.89 12.49
C LEU A 466 -13.37 -11.54 13.40
N VAL A 467 -12.41 -10.75 12.91
CA VAL A 467 -11.30 -10.26 13.74
C VAL A 467 -11.84 -9.42 14.90
N MET A 468 -12.74 -8.47 14.64
CA MET A 468 -13.33 -7.62 15.69
C MET A 468 -14.13 -8.44 16.72
N PHE A 469 -14.88 -9.44 16.27
CA PHE A 469 -15.60 -10.39 17.11
C PHE A 469 -14.65 -11.18 18.00
N CYS A 470 -13.51 -11.65 17.46
CA CYS A 470 -12.50 -12.33 18.25
C CYS A 470 -11.92 -11.39 19.32
N ILE A 471 -11.58 -10.15 18.96
CA ILE A 471 -10.98 -9.19 19.90
C ILE A 471 -11.93 -8.83 21.04
N THR A 472 -13.18 -8.49 20.70
CA THR A 472 -14.14 -7.94 21.66
C THR A 472 -15.01 -8.99 22.33
N LYS A 473 -14.97 -10.24 21.83
CA LYS A 473 -15.86 -11.34 22.22
C LYS A 473 -17.35 -10.99 22.10
N LYS A 474 -17.68 -10.00 21.26
CA LYS A 474 -19.03 -9.47 21.03
C LYS A 474 -19.24 -9.25 19.55
N LEU A 475 -20.38 -9.70 19.01
CA LEU A 475 -20.76 -9.44 17.63
C LEU A 475 -21.54 -8.13 17.57
N ARG A 476 -20.96 -7.08 16.98
CA ARG A 476 -21.56 -5.73 16.93
C ARG A 476 -21.94 -5.29 15.52
N GLY A 477 -21.13 -5.59 14.51
CA GLY A 477 -21.41 -5.27 13.11
C GLY A 477 -21.15 -3.81 12.68
N TYR A 478 -20.68 -2.93 13.56
CA TYR A 478 -20.40 -1.54 13.20
C TYR A 478 -19.28 -1.44 12.14
N GLY A 479 -18.20 -2.22 12.31
CA GLY A 479 -17.08 -2.27 11.37
C GLY A 479 -17.52 -2.83 10.01
N PHE A 480 -18.29 -3.91 10.01
CA PHE A 480 -18.91 -4.46 8.81
C PHE A 480 -19.71 -3.40 8.02
N VAL A 481 -20.60 -2.67 8.69
CA VAL A 481 -21.42 -1.63 8.04
C VAL A 481 -20.54 -0.51 7.48
N CYS A 482 -19.58 0.00 8.27
CA CYS A 482 -18.65 1.04 7.81
C CYS A 482 -17.85 0.61 6.57
N GLN A 483 -17.38 -0.64 6.54
CA GLN A 483 -16.63 -1.17 5.41
C GLN A 483 -17.50 -1.36 4.16
N MET A 484 -18.76 -1.80 4.31
CA MET A 484 -19.70 -1.90 3.20
C MET A 484 -20.12 -0.53 2.65
N LEU A 485 -20.18 0.50 3.50
CA LEU A 485 -20.45 1.88 3.10
C LEU A 485 -19.33 2.51 2.24
N GLN A 486 -18.13 1.91 2.21
CA GLN A 486 -17.06 2.36 1.31
C GLN A 486 -17.47 2.24 -0.17
N LEU A 487 -18.27 1.24 -0.55
CA LEU A 487 -18.70 1.04 -1.94
C LEU A 487 -19.54 2.21 -2.49
N PRO A 488 -20.62 2.66 -1.82
CA PRO A 488 -21.31 3.90 -2.18
C PRO A 488 -20.39 5.12 -2.24
N ILE A 489 -19.46 5.26 -1.29
CA ILE A 489 -18.52 6.39 -1.26
C ILE A 489 -17.62 6.36 -2.51
N ILE A 490 -17.14 5.19 -2.94
CA ILE A 490 -16.35 5.03 -4.17
C ILE A 490 -17.15 5.48 -5.40
N VAL A 491 -18.45 5.17 -5.46
CA VAL A 491 -19.30 5.60 -6.58
C VAL A 491 -19.40 7.13 -6.64
N VAL A 492 -19.54 7.79 -5.48
CA VAL A 492 -19.56 9.26 -5.38
C VAL A 492 -18.20 9.85 -5.77
N GLN A 493 -17.10 9.29 -5.25
CA GLN A 493 -15.72 9.74 -5.56
C GLN A 493 -15.37 9.62 -7.04
N ARG A 494 -16.00 8.70 -7.76
CA ARG A 494 -15.78 8.46 -9.20
C ARG A 494 -16.62 9.31 -10.13
N THR A 495 -17.46 10.18 -9.60
CA THR A 495 -18.15 11.19 -10.42
C THR A 495 -17.12 12.14 -11.05
N GLU A 496 -17.38 12.59 -12.29
CA GLU A 496 -16.43 13.42 -13.06
C GLU A 496 -16.03 14.70 -12.31
N PHE A 497 -16.97 15.31 -11.57
CA PHE A 497 -16.70 16.47 -10.73
C PHE A 497 -15.66 16.16 -9.66
N MET A 498 -15.88 15.09 -8.89
CA MET A 498 -15.05 14.73 -7.75
C MET A 498 -13.68 14.21 -8.20
N LYS A 499 -13.61 13.49 -9.31
CA LYS A 499 -12.37 12.98 -9.90
C LYS A 499 -11.37 14.07 -10.30
N SER A 500 -11.86 15.26 -10.67
CA SER A 500 -11.01 16.40 -11.00
C SER A 500 -10.27 16.98 -9.78
N GLN A 501 -10.81 16.79 -8.57
CA GLN A 501 -10.33 17.40 -7.32
C GLN A 501 -9.45 16.45 -6.50
N LYS A 502 -8.27 16.09 -7.03
CA LYS A 502 -7.36 15.12 -6.38
C LYS A 502 -6.99 15.47 -4.94
N THR A 503 -6.65 16.73 -4.68
CA THR A 503 -6.27 17.19 -3.32
C THR A 503 -7.43 17.07 -2.34
N PHE A 504 -8.63 17.48 -2.75
CA PHE A 504 -9.83 17.37 -1.91
C PHE A 504 -10.16 15.91 -1.58
N ASN A 505 -10.06 15.03 -2.58
CA ASN A 505 -10.27 13.59 -2.39
C ASN A 505 -9.28 12.96 -1.41
N ASN A 506 -8.00 13.35 -1.49
CA ASN A 506 -6.99 12.89 -0.54
C ASN A 506 -7.25 13.42 0.89
N ILE A 507 -7.70 14.68 1.04
CA ILE A 507 -8.12 15.24 2.33
C ILE A 507 -9.31 14.45 2.91
N MET A 508 -10.32 14.16 2.09
CA MET A 508 -11.48 13.37 2.51
C MET A 508 -11.09 11.93 2.89
N PHE A 509 -10.17 11.33 2.15
CA PHE A 509 -9.61 10.02 2.47
C PHE A 509 -8.95 10.02 3.86
N TRP A 510 -8.02 10.95 4.11
CA TRP A 510 -7.33 11.04 5.40
C TRP A 510 -8.29 11.34 6.56
N SER A 511 -9.25 12.25 6.34
CA SER A 511 -10.27 12.60 7.32
C SER A 511 -11.12 11.38 7.69
N SER A 512 -11.57 10.62 6.68
CA SER A 512 -12.35 9.40 6.88
C SER A 512 -11.54 8.28 7.54
N MET A 513 -10.24 8.16 7.24
CA MET A 513 -9.37 7.15 7.83
C MET A 513 -9.18 7.40 9.34
N ILE A 514 -8.78 8.63 9.71
CA ILE A 514 -8.48 8.99 11.10
C ILE A 514 -9.75 8.93 11.96
N TRP A 515 -10.85 9.47 11.43
CA TRP A 515 -12.14 9.45 12.12
C TRP A 515 -12.71 8.04 12.23
N GLY A 516 -12.63 7.25 11.16
CA GLY A 516 -13.13 5.88 11.11
C GLY A 516 -12.45 4.96 12.12
N LEU A 517 -11.12 5.00 12.22
CA LEU A 517 -10.36 4.18 13.17
C LEU A 517 -10.71 4.51 14.63
N SER A 518 -10.77 5.80 14.95
CA SER A 518 -11.09 6.29 16.30
C SER A 518 -12.52 5.98 16.69
N MET A 519 -13.46 6.16 15.75
CA MET A 519 -14.88 5.82 15.93
C MET A 519 -15.07 4.33 16.16
N ILE A 520 -14.47 3.46 15.33
CA ILE A 520 -14.60 2.01 15.49
C ILE A 520 -14.06 1.59 16.86
N SER A 521 -12.93 2.12 17.30
CA SER A 521 -12.42 1.80 18.64
C SER A 521 -13.40 2.20 19.75
N ALA A 522 -13.88 3.45 19.74
CA ALA A 522 -14.83 3.91 20.75
C ALA A 522 -16.11 3.06 20.74
N LEU A 523 -16.67 2.77 19.56
CA LEU A 523 -17.89 1.99 19.41
C LEU A 523 -17.73 0.50 19.73
N TYR A 524 -16.53 -0.10 19.60
CA TYR A 524 -16.27 -1.52 19.92
C TYR A 524 -15.78 -1.75 21.36
N VAL A 525 -15.27 -0.70 22.02
CA VAL A 525 -14.82 -0.79 23.41
C VAL A 525 -15.89 -0.30 24.37
N LEU A 526 -16.53 0.84 24.10
CA LEU A 526 -17.41 1.51 25.07
C LEU A 526 -18.88 1.03 25.04
N ILE A 527 -19.40 0.68 23.85
CA ILE A 527 -20.84 0.34 23.66
C ILE A 527 -21.07 -1.15 23.48
#